data_AF-G6C5X6-F1
#
_entry.id   AF-G6C5X6-F1
#
_cell.length_a   1.000
_cell.length_b   1.000
_cell.length_c   1.000
_cell.angle_alpha   90.00
_cell.angle_beta   90.00
_cell.angle_gamma   90.00
#
_symmetry.space_group_name_H-M   'P 1'
#
loop_
_entity.id
_entity.type
_entity.pdbx_description
1 polymer ?
#
loop_
_entity_poly.entity_id
_entity_poly.type
_entity_poly.pdbx_seq_one_letter_code
_entity_poly.pdbx_strand_id
1 'polypeptide(L)' 'MIQMLRFKDEKSDKFWFIETLDCELMVNYGKIGATGKYEIK' A
#
# COMPACT_ATOMS: atom_id res chain seq x y z
N MET A 1 13.60 -1.37 -0.88
CA MET A 1 12.86 -2.13 -1.92
C MET A 1 11.47 -1.54 -2.04
N ILE A 2 10.88 -1.48 -3.25
CA ILE A 2 9.50 -1.01 -3.44
C ILE A 2 8.68 -2.16 -4.01
N GLN A 3 7.54 -2.46 -3.40
CA GLN A 3 6.60 -3.48 -3.85
C GLN A 3 5.16 -2.95 -3.83
N MET A 4 4.39 -3.28 -4.87
CA MET A 4 2.96 -2.98 -4.94
C MET A 4 2.15 -4.27 -4.89
N LEU A 5 1.17 -4.31 -4.01
CA LEU A 5 0.17 -5.37 -3.91
C LEU A 5 -1.19 -4.79 -4.26
N ARG A 6 -1.97 -5.55 -5.03
CA ARG A 6 -3.36 -5.23 -5.33
C ARG A 6 -4.25 -6.39 -4.93
N PHE A 7 -5.35 -6.06 -4.26
CA PHE A 7 -6.43 -7.01 -3.96
C PHE A 7 -7.70 -6.55 -4.65
N LYS A 8 -8.34 -7.45 -5.40
CA LYS A 8 -9.60 -7.15 -6.09
C LYS A 8 -10.59 -8.31 -5.95
N ASP A 9 -11.80 -7.99 -5.54
CA ASP A 9 -12.97 -8.85 -5.53
C ASP A 9 -14.21 -8.07 -6.04
N GLU A 10 -15.42 -8.63 -5.87
CA GLU A 10 -16.68 -8.00 -6.31
C GLU A 10 -17.00 -6.67 -5.60
N LYS A 11 -16.49 -6.45 -4.38
CA LYS A 11 -16.85 -5.31 -3.51
C LYS A 11 -15.66 -4.39 -3.22
N SER A 12 -14.44 -4.85 -3.48
CA SER A 12 -13.19 -4.22 -3.08
C SER A 12 -12.20 -4.17 -4.23
N ASP A 13 -11.54 -3.03 -4.37
CA ASP A 13 -10.35 -2.88 -5.20
C ASP A 13 -9.37 -2.01 -4.42
N LYS A 14 -8.36 -2.65 -3.80
CA LYS A 14 -7.46 -2.07 -2.80
C LYS A 14 -6.00 -2.25 -3.20
N PHE A 15 -5.15 -1.38 -2.69
CA PHE A 15 -3.71 -1.42 -2.90
C PHE A 15 -2.93 -1.31 -1.59
N TRP A 16 -1.69 -1.79 -1.63
CA TRP A 16 -0.64 -1.52 -0.66
C TRP A 16 0.67 -1.27 -1.41
N PHE A 17 1.25 -0.08 -1.26
CA PHE A 17 2.64 0.20 -1.58
C PHE A 17 3.47 -0.02 -0.32
N ILE A 18 4.46 -0.87 -0.43
CA ILE A 18 5.38 -1.22 0.64
C ILE A 18 6.76 -0.76 0.19
N GLU A 19 7.33 0.17 0.94
CA GLU A 19 8.68 0.65 0.73
C GLU A 19 9.52 0.33 1.96
N THR A 20 10.67 -0.30 1.73
CA THR A 20 11.67 -0.54 2.76
C THR A 20 12.91 0.29 2.48
N LEU A 21 13.31 1.10 3.44
CA LEU A 21 14.56 1.88 3.42
C LEU A 21 15.27 1.66 4.76
N ASP A 22 16.48 1.12 4.71
CA ASP A 22 17.26 0.73 5.89
C ASP A 22 16.46 -0.14 6.89
N CYS A 23 16.09 0.44 8.04
CA CYS A 23 15.32 -0.21 9.10
C CYS A 23 13.87 0.29 9.19
N GLU A 24 13.41 1.08 8.23
CA GLU A 24 12.06 1.64 8.19
C GLU A 24 11.16 0.87 7.21
N LEU A 25 9.93 0.61 7.64
CA LEU A 25 8.87 0.06 6.80
C LEU A 25 7.80 1.12 6.57
N MET A 26 7.70 1.60 5.33
CA MET A 26 6.69 2.55 4.90
C MET A 26 5.58 1.81 4.17
N VAL A 27 4.33 2.06 4.54
CA VAL A 27 3.15 1.44 3.94
C VAL A 27 2.14 2.50 3.55
N ASN A 28 1.83 2.61 2.26
CA ASN A 28 0.69 3.36 1.78
C ASN A 28 -0.41 2.40 1.31
N TYR A 29 -1.63 2.54 1.81
CA TYR A 29 -2.72 1.61 1.48
C TYR A 29 -4.05 2.31 1.28
N GLY A 30 -4.88 1.79 0.38
CA GLY A 30 -6.14 2.44 0.07
C GLY A 30 -6.97 1.73 -0.97
N LYS A 31 -8.06 2.39 -1.38
CA LYS A 31 -8.83 2.00 -2.56
C LYS A 31 -8.06 2.39 -3.81
N ILE A 32 -8.02 1.55 -4.83
CA ILE A 32 -7.40 1.90 -6.13
C ILE A 32 -7.99 3.22 -6.65
N GLY A 33 -7.11 4.12 -7.08
CA GLY A 33 -7.48 5.47 -7.56
C GLY A 33 -7.63 6.52 -6.46
N ALA A 34 -7.49 6.17 -5.18
CA ALA A 34 -7.45 7.10 -4.06
C ALA A 34 -6.02 7.29 -3.54
N THR A 35 -5.75 8.39 -2.85
CA THR A 35 -4.47 8.69 -2.20
C THR A 35 -4.09 7.68 -1.10
N GLY A 36 -5.08 7.02 -0.49
CA GLY A 36 -4.88 6.06 0.59
C GLY A 36 -4.48 6.70 1.92
N LYS A 37 -3.95 5.87 2.82
CA LYS A 37 -3.42 6.21 4.14
C LYS A 37 -1.96 5.77 4.21
N TYR A 38 -1.15 6.55 4.92
CA TYR A 38 0.29 6.33 5.02
C TYR A 38 0.69 6.03 6.46
N GLU A 39 1.53 5.00 6.64
CA GLU A 39 2.09 4.58 7.93
C GLU A 39 3.59 4.33 7.78
N ILE A 40 4.38 4.73 8.78
CA ILE A 40 5.79 4.33 8.95
C ILE A 40 5.84 3.45 10.20
N LYS A 41 6.55 2.31 10.11
CA LYS A 41 6.78 1.37 11.21
C LYS A 41 8.26 1.10 11.40
#